data_AF-A0A1J3CPA2-F1
#
_entry.id   AF-A0A1J3CPA2-F1
#
_cell.length_a   1.000
_cell.length_b   1.000
_cell.length_c   1.000
_cell.angle_alpha   90.00
_cell.angle_beta   90.00
_cell.angle_gamma   90.00
#
_symmetry.space_group_name_H-M   'P 1'
#
loop_
_entity.id
_entity.type
_entity.pdbx_description
1 polymer ?
#
loop_
_entity_poly.entity_id
_entity_poly.type
_entity_poly.pdbx_seq_one_letter_code
_entity_poly.pdbx_strand_id
1 'polypeptide(L)'
;SLGNSPNRAHVLVICARGYEQQACMNCVQSAARGIQTNCLNRMDSFTWDKDVEDTVSCLVRSSNHTTFGILELRPAIIYPSPLGIEPSENMTLFEQQWDAMVNRTVEAATEAKTSSILKYYGAEKAEFIEYPNVYMLMQCT
;
A
#
# COMPACT_ATOMS: atom_id res chain seq x y z
N SER A 1 -23.07 24.84 7.21
CA SER A 1 -23.68 24.08 8.30
C SER A 1 -22.56 23.46 9.11
N LEU A 2 -22.39 23.86 10.38
CA LEU A 2 -21.42 23.23 11.29
C LEU A 2 -22.02 21.89 11.70
N GLY A 3 -21.53 20.81 11.08
CA GLY A 3 -21.98 19.44 11.34
C GLY A 3 -21.88 19.07 12.81
N ASN A 4 -22.88 18.31 13.29
CA ASN A 4 -23.05 17.93 14.68
C ASN A 4 -21.79 17.27 15.27
N SER A 5 -21.45 17.70 16.48
CA SER A 5 -20.38 17.14 17.29
C SER A 5 -20.67 15.69 17.71
N PRO A 6 -19.64 14.83 17.78
CA PRO A 6 -18.26 15.15 17.47
C PRO A 6 -18.01 14.97 15.97
N ASN A 7 -17.40 15.99 15.35
CA ASN A 7 -16.70 15.85 14.07
C ASN A 7 -15.51 14.90 14.29
N ARG A 8 -15.78 13.61 14.39
CA ARG A 8 -14.81 12.55 14.63
C ARG A 8 -14.26 12.09 13.27
N ALA A 9 -12.94 12.10 13.15
CA ALA A 9 -12.25 11.45 12.05
C ALA A 9 -11.63 10.15 12.54
N HIS A 10 -11.74 9.11 11.73
CA HIS A 10 -10.96 7.88 11.85
C HIS A 10 -9.83 7.96 10.84
N VAL A 11 -8.60 7.68 11.29
CA VAL A 11 -7.41 7.81 10.46
C VAL A 11 -6.62 6.52 10.50
N LEU A 12 -6.18 6.09 9.32
CA LEU A 12 -5.30 4.95 9.13
C LEU A 12 -4.07 5.43 8.36
N VAL A 13 -2.90 4.99 8.82
CA VAL A 13 -1.62 5.36 8.23
C VAL A 13 -0.75 4.12 8.09
N ILE A 14 -0.06 4.00 6.95
CA ILE A 14 0.95 2.98 6.70
C ILE A 14 2.18 3.66 6.10
N CYS A 15 3.36 3.27 6.55
CA CYS A 15 4.60 3.57 5.84
C CYS A 15 5.21 2.29 5.29
N ALA A 16 5.86 2.40 4.14
CA ALA A 16 6.75 1.36 3.64
C ALA A 16 7.82 1.06 4.69
N ARG A 17 8.23 -0.21 4.76
CA ARG A 17 9.25 -0.67 5.70
C ARG A 17 10.65 -0.34 5.21
N GLY A 18 11.60 -0.39 6.14
CA GLY A 18 13.03 -0.19 5.86
C GLY A 18 13.48 1.26 5.89
N TYR A 19 12.62 2.18 6.32
CA TYR A 19 12.91 3.61 6.40
C TYR A 19 12.89 4.12 7.85
N GLU A 20 13.60 5.22 8.08
CA GLU A 20 13.62 5.89 9.37
C GLU A 20 12.25 6.48 9.74
N GLN A 21 12.01 6.60 11.04
CA GLN A 21 10.76 7.15 11.55
C GLN A 21 10.49 8.56 11.02
N GLN A 22 11.51 9.40 10.91
CA GLN A 22 11.35 10.78 10.46
C GLN A 22 10.88 10.85 8.99
N ALA A 23 11.46 10.03 8.11
CA ALA A 23 11.07 9.97 6.70
C ALA A 23 9.62 9.47 6.53
N CYS A 24 9.20 8.49 7.34
CA CYS A 24 7.79 8.08 7.40
C CYS A 24 6.88 9.24 7.84
N MET A 25 7.24 9.97 8.91
CA MET A 25 6.43 11.10 9.39
C MET A 25 6.34 12.24 8.36
N ASN A 26 7.42 12.52 7.64
CA ASN A 26 7.44 13.52 6.57
C ASN A 26 6.47 13.13 5.44
N CYS A 27 6.53 11.88 4.97
CA CYS A 27 5.61 11.37 3.96
C CYS A 27 4.14 11.52 4.41
N VAL A 28 3.83 11.12 5.64
CA VAL A 28 2.47 11.19 6.19
C VAL A 28 1.96 12.64 6.26
N GLN A 29 2.82 13.58 6.63
CA GLN A 29 2.49 15.00 6.63
C GLN A 29 2.24 15.54 5.22
N SER A 30 3.05 15.13 4.23
CA SER A 30 2.83 15.47 2.83
C SER A 30 1.48 14.93 2.33
N ALA A 31 1.22 13.65 2.54
CA ALA A 31 -0.04 12.99 2.17
C ALA A 31 -1.26 13.69 2.80
N ALA A 32 -1.17 14.04 4.08
CA ALA A 32 -2.23 14.76 4.79
C ALA A 32 -2.48 16.17 4.20
N ARG A 33 -1.42 16.92 3.85
CA ARG A 33 -1.55 18.22 3.16
C ARG A 33 -2.17 18.05 1.77
N GLY A 34 -1.79 17.00 1.04
CA GLY A 34 -2.38 16.64 -0.25
C GLY A 34 -3.89 16.39 -0.14
N ILE A 35 -4.33 15.60 0.84
CA ILE A 35 -5.76 15.38 1.14
C ILE A 35 -6.47 16.70 1.45
N GLN A 36 -5.90 17.54 2.33
CA GLN A 36 -6.51 18.82 2.70
C GLN A 36 -6.68 19.75 1.50
N THR A 37 -5.80 19.67 0.52
CA THR A 37 -5.81 20.53 -0.68
C THR A 37 -6.74 19.98 -1.77
N ASN A 38 -6.72 18.66 -1.99
CA ASN A 38 -7.36 18.03 -3.15
C ASN A 38 -8.73 17.40 -2.83
N CYS A 39 -9.03 17.11 -1.56
CA CYS A 39 -10.26 16.42 -1.12
C CYS A 39 -11.17 17.33 -0.28
N LEU A 40 -11.35 18.58 -0.69
CA LEU A 40 -12.19 19.55 0.02
C LEU A 40 -13.63 19.06 0.17
N ASN A 41 -14.20 19.25 1.38
CA ASN A 41 -15.58 18.89 1.73
C ASN A 41 -15.91 17.39 1.56
N ARG A 42 -14.90 16.51 1.54
CA ARG A 42 -15.09 15.05 1.57
C ARG A 42 -14.83 14.53 2.98
N MET A 43 -15.71 13.66 3.44
CA MET A 43 -15.58 13.01 4.75
C MET A 43 -14.67 11.78 4.69
N ASP A 44 -14.57 11.17 3.51
CA ASP A 44 -13.69 10.04 3.23
C ASP A 44 -12.59 10.47 2.26
N SER A 45 -11.36 10.10 2.57
CA SER A 45 -10.20 10.39 1.75
C SER A 45 -9.16 9.26 1.83
N PHE A 46 -8.35 9.17 0.78
CA PHE A 46 -7.33 8.14 0.64
C PHE A 46 -6.26 8.67 -0.31
N THR A 47 -4.99 8.58 0.07
CA THR A 47 -3.87 8.85 -0.84
C THR A 47 -2.66 8.00 -0.49
N TRP A 48 -1.93 7.62 -1.53
CA TRP A 48 -0.52 7.26 -1.41
C TRP A 48 0.32 8.49 -1.70
N ASP A 49 1.41 8.68 -0.97
CA ASP A 49 2.39 9.73 -1.24
C ASP A 49 3.81 9.17 -1.15
N LYS A 50 4.79 9.94 -1.63
CA LYS A 50 6.21 9.66 -1.50
C LYS A 50 6.90 10.88 -0.89
N ASP A 51 7.79 10.69 0.07
CA ASP A 51 8.62 11.82 0.54
C ASP A 51 9.59 12.26 -0.58
N VAL A 52 9.88 13.56 -0.60
CA VAL A 52 10.57 14.27 -1.69
C VAL A 52 12.08 14.04 -1.64
N GLU A 53 12.60 13.76 -0.43
CA GLU A 53 14.04 13.54 -0.18
C GLU A 53 14.37 12.06 -0.05
N ASP A 54 13.52 11.29 0.64
CA ASP A 54 13.60 9.84 0.78
C ASP A 54 12.39 9.21 0.10
N THR A 55 12.58 8.24 -0.80
CA THR A 55 11.51 7.59 -1.59
C THR A 55 10.54 6.72 -0.76
N VAL A 56 10.34 7.04 0.52
CA VAL A 56 9.39 6.38 1.42
C VAL A 56 8.00 6.55 0.86
N SER A 57 7.36 5.43 0.54
CA SER A 57 5.94 5.44 0.19
C SER A 57 5.11 5.32 1.48
N CYS A 58 4.07 6.13 1.60
CA CYS A 58 3.12 6.03 2.70
C CYS A 58 1.68 6.13 2.20
N LEU A 59 0.77 5.55 2.97
CA LEU A 59 -0.67 5.64 2.79
C LEU A 59 -1.27 6.44 3.93
N VAL A 60 -2.17 7.35 3.60
CA VAL A 60 -3.07 7.98 4.57
C VAL A 60 -4.51 7.82 4.11
N ARG A 61 -5.36 7.29 5.00
CA ARG A 61 -6.81 7.20 4.81
C ARG A 61 -7.51 7.89 5.97
N SER A 62 -8.54 8.69 5.66
CA SER A 62 -9.42 9.28 6.66
C SER A 62 -10.89 8.99 6.34
N SER A 63 -11.72 8.88 7.36
CA SER A 63 -13.16 8.69 7.23
C SER A 63 -13.93 9.28 8.41
N ASN A 64 -15.24 9.50 8.25
CA ASN A 64 -16.13 9.88 9.37
C ASN A 64 -16.79 8.67 10.06
N HIS A 65 -16.51 7.48 9.58
CA HIS A 65 -17.00 6.21 10.10
C HIS A 65 -15.82 5.30 10.47
N THR A 66 -16.07 4.33 11.34
CA THR A 66 -15.03 3.39 11.77
C THR A 66 -14.62 2.48 10.61
N THR A 67 -13.32 2.39 10.34
CA THR A 67 -12.73 1.52 9.32
C THR A 67 -11.88 0.38 9.91
N PHE A 68 -11.64 0.41 11.23
CA PHE A 68 -10.81 -0.59 11.89
C PHE A 68 -11.46 -1.98 11.84
N GLY A 69 -10.73 -2.96 11.32
CA GLY A 69 -11.21 -4.34 11.17
C GLY A 69 -12.26 -4.54 10.08
N ILE A 70 -12.54 -3.52 9.26
CA ILE A 70 -13.46 -3.60 8.13
C ILE A 70 -12.63 -3.73 6.84
N LEU A 71 -12.94 -4.76 6.04
CA LEU A 71 -12.28 -4.96 4.76
C LEU A 71 -12.78 -3.94 3.73
N GLU A 72 -11.93 -2.98 3.37
CA GLU A 72 -12.22 -1.97 2.36
C GLU A 72 -11.19 -1.99 1.23
N LEU A 73 -11.56 -2.63 0.11
CA LEU A 73 -10.69 -2.76 -1.07
C LEU A 73 -10.72 -1.54 -2.01
N ARG A 74 -11.58 -0.55 -1.73
CA ARG A 74 -11.76 0.64 -2.57
C ARG A 74 -11.67 1.93 -1.74
N PRO A 75 -11.23 3.04 -2.37
CA PRO A 75 -10.67 3.13 -3.72
C PRO A 75 -9.30 2.43 -3.83
N ALA A 76 -8.91 2.03 -5.05
CA ALA A 76 -7.61 1.45 -5.36
C ALA A 76 -6.91 2.31 -6.40
N ILE A 77 -5.60 2.52 -6.24
CA ILE A 77 -4.77 3.26 -7.19
C ILE A 77 -3.78 2.29 -7.80
N ILE A 78 -3.67 2.32 -9.13
CA ILE A 78 -2.77 1.47 -9.91
C ILE A 78 -1.75 2.38 -10.58
N TYR A 79 -0.47 2.16 -10.28
CA TYR A 79 0.65 2.89 -10.88
C TYR A 79 1.45 1.94 -11.78
N PRO A 80 1.07 1.78 -13.06
CA PRO A 80 1.86 0.98 -13.99
C PRO A 80 3.23 1.63 -14.21
N SER A 81 4.27 0.80 -14.34
CA SER A 81 5.59 1.29 -14.73
C SER A 81 5.51 1.94 -16.13
N PRO A 82 6.12 3.12 -16.34
CA PRO A 82 6.24 3.69 -17.69
C PRO A 82 7.24 2.88 -18.54
N LEU A 83 8.10 2.09 -17.90
CA LEU A 83 9.00 1.15 -18.57
C LEU A 83 8.23 -0.15 -18.85
N GLY A 84 8.11 -0.49 -20.12
CA GLY A 84 7.66 -1.81 -20.54
C GLY A 84 8.75 -2.85 -20.34
N ILE A 85 8.32 -4.12 -20.26
CA ILE A 85 9.20 -5.28 -20.38
C ILE A 85 8.94 -5.96 -21.72
N GLU A 86 9.88 -6.75 -22.20
CA GLU A 86 9.69 -7.56 -23.40
C GLU A 86 8.49 -8.50 -23.18
N PRO A 87 7.58 -8.64 -24.17
CA PRO A 87 6.45 -9.55 -24.05
C PRO A 87 6.91 -10.98 -23.80
N SER A 88 6.22 -11.67 -22.91
CA SER A 88 6.52 -13.07 -22.65
C SER A 88 6.25 -13.93 -23.89
N GLU A 89 7.17 -14.83 -24.21
CA GLU A 89 6.98 -15.81 -25.29
C GLU A 89 5.88 -16.82 -24.93
N ASN A 90 5.75 -17.14 -23.64
CA ASN A 90 4.73 -18.03 -23.11
C ASN A 90 3.93 -17.38 -21.96
N MET A 91 2.92 -16.59 -22.34
CA MET A 91 2.05 -15.89 -21.39
C MET A 91 1.37 -16.83 -20.38
N THR A 92 0.98 -18.04 -20.79
CA THR A 92 0.36 -19.04 -19.89
C THR A 92 1.32 -19.44 -18.77
N LEU A 93 2.59 -19.64 -19.09
CA LEU A 93 3.62 -19.97 -18.10
C LEU A 93 3.90 -18.78 -17.19
N PHE A 94 3.99 -17.58 -17.75
CA PHE A 94 4.15 -16.35 -16.97
C PHE A 94 3.02 -16.18 -15.95
N GLU A 95 1.76 -16.33 -16.36
CA GLU A 95 0.59 -16.22 -15.48
C GLU A 95 0.65 -17.26 -14.35
N GLN A 96 1.02 -18.51 -14.64
CA GLN A 96 1.19 -19.55 -13.60
C GLN A 96 2.28 -19.19 -12.59
N GLN A 97 3.43 -18.67 -13.05
CA GLN A 97 4.52 -18.26 -12.17
C GLN A 97 4.15 -17.03 -11.35
N TRP A 98 3.44 -16.08 -11.95
CA TRP A 98 2.89 -14.89 -11.32
C TRP A 98 1.90 -15.25 -10.21
N ASP A 99 0.88 -16.05 -10.49
CA ASP A 99 -0.14 -16.46 -9.52
C ASP A 99 0.48 -17.24 -8.35
N ALA A 100 1.43 -18.13 -8.64
CA ALA A 100 2.16 -18.83 -7.60
C ALA A 100 2.96 -17.86 -6.70
N MET A 101 3.54 -16.81 -7.27
CA MET A 101 4.25 -15.76 -6.52
C MET A 101 3.29 -14.90 -5.69
N VAL A 102 2.13 -14.52 -6.24
CA VAL A 102 1.08 -13.78 -5.52
C VAL A 102 0.65 -14.56 -4.29
N ASN A 103 0.34 -15.85 -4.43
CA ASN A 103 -0.11 -16.69 -3.31
C ASN A 103 0.94 -16.76 -2.18
N ARG A 104 2.21 -17.02 -2.53
CA ARG A 104 3.30 -17.02 -1.54
C ARG A 104 3.45 -15.67 -0.84
N THR A 105 3.32 -14.57 -1.58
CA THR A 105 3.43 -13.21 -1.00
C THR A 105 2.28 -12.92 -0.03
N VAL A 106 1.06 -13.37 -0.34
CA VAL A 106 -0.11 -13.28 0.54
C VAL A 106 0.08 -14.12 1.80
N GLU A 107 0.54 -15.36 1.65
CA GLU A 107 0.87 -16.24 2.78
C GLU A 107 1.91 -15.57 3.68
N ALA A 108 3.02 -15.10 3.12
CA ALA A 108 4.07 -14.39 3.85
C ALA A 108 3.52 -13.16 4.62
N ALA A 109 2.62 -12.39 4.01
CA ALA A 109 2.00 -11.23 4.66
C ALA A 109 1.00 -11.58 5.77
N THR A 110 0.42 -12.79 5.76
CA THR A 110 -0.66 -13.19 6.67
C THR A 110 -0.24 -14.18 7.76
N GLU A 111 0.83 -14.95 7.56
CA GLU A 111 1.24 -16.06 8.44
C GLU A 111 2.12 -15.68 9.64
N ALA A 112 2.47 -14.40 9.83
CA ALA A 112 3.30 -13.95 10.96
C ALA A 112 2.54 -14.03 12.31
N LYS A 113 2.40 -15.26 12.82
CA LYS A 113 1.73 -15.61 14.10
C LYS A 113 2.53 -15.20 15.34
N THR A 114 3.81 -14.87 15.20
CA THR A 114 4.75 -14.74 16.34
C THR A 114 5.38 -13.36 16.51
N SER A 115 5.22 -12.44 15.57
CA SER A 115 5.77 -11.08 15.67
C SER A 115 4.73 -10.04 15.28
N SER A 116 4.34 -9.19 16.24
CA SER A 116 3.52 -8.00 15.99
C SER A 116 4.16 -7.04 14.99
N ILE A 117 5.50 -7.11 14.86
CA ILE A 117 6.30 -6.31 13.94
C ILE A 117 6.35 -6.95 12.56
N LEU A 118 6.22 -8.26 12.37
CA LEU A 118 6.20 -8.90 11.03
C LEU A 118 4.80 -9.13 10.48
N LYS A 119 3.78 -9.01 11.34
CA LYS A 119 2.38 -9.11 10.93
C LYS A 119 2.06 -8.12 9.82
N TYR A 120 1.37 -8.58 8.78
CA TYR A 120 0.82 -7.77 7.68
C TYR A 120 1.83 -7.27 6.64
N TYR A 121 2.98 -7.93 6.47
CA TYR A 121 3.95 -7.59 5.43
C TYR A 121 4.62 -8.84 4.88
N GLY A 122 4.69 -8.96 3.56
CA GLY A 122 5.37 -10.04 2.84
C GLY A 122 6.17 -9.48 1.67
N ALA A 123 7.41 -9.95 1.51
CA ALA A 123 8.29 -9.58 0.41
C ALA A 123 8.93 -10.84 -0.13
N GLU A 124 8.79 -11.07 -1.43
CA GLU A 124 9.25 -12.28 -2.10
C GLU A 124 10.12 -11.94 -3.30
N LYS A 125 11.11 -12.81 -3.56
CA LYS A 125 11.90 -12.84 -4.79
C LYS A 125 11.66 -14.18 -5.46
N ALA A 126 11.43 -14.16 -6.77
CA ALA A 126 11.34 -15.35 -7.58
C ALA A 126 12.11 -15.17 -8.90
N GLU A 127 12.58 -16.28 -9.44
CA GLU A 127 13.10 -16.35 -10.79
C GLU A 127 12.02 -17.00 -11.66
N PHE A 128 11.52 -16.24 -12.63
CA PHE A 128 10.67 -16.78 -13.68
C PHE A 128 11.57 -17.28 -14.81
N ILE A 129 11.04 -18.15 -15.67
CA ILE A 129 11.85 -18.75 -16.74
C ILE A 129 12.34 -17.65 -17.70
N GLU A 130 11.46 -16.71 -18.03
CA GLU A 130 11.76 -15.60 -18.94
C GLU A 130 12.25 -14.34 -18.20
N TYR A 131 12.02 -14.25 -16.88
CA TYR A 131 12.36 -13.08 -16.06
C TYR A 131 13.10 -13.51 -14.79
N PRO A 132 14.44 -13.46 -14.75
CA PRO A 132 15.23 -14.05 -13.66
C PRO A 132 15.13 -13.27 -12.34
N ASN A 133 14.61 -12.05 -12.34
CA ASN A 133 14.55 -11.21 -11.16
C ASN A 133 13.17 -10.57 -11.02
N VAL A 134 12.23 -11.31 -10.44
CA VAL A 134 10.90 -10.81 -10.10
C VAL A 134 10.82 -10.59 -8.59
N TYR A 135 10.34 -9.41 -8.20
CA TYR A 135 10.16 -9.02 -6.81
C TYR A 135 8.69 -8.64 -6.59
N MET A 136 8.11 -9.07 -5.46
CA MET A 136 6.74 -8.74 -5.10
C MET A 136 6.65 -8.38 -3.63
N LEU A 137 5.81 -7.38 -3.33
CA LEU A 137 5.56 -6.88 -1.99
C LEU A 137 4.06 -6.81 -1.72
N MET A 138 3.64 -7.26 -0.54
CA MET A 138 2.31 -7.04 -0.02
C MET A 138 2.39 -6.47 1.40
N GLN A 139 1.55 -5.47 1.69
CA GLN A 139 1.41 -4.90 3.02
C GLN A 139 -0.07 -4.69 3.34
N CYS A 140 -0.51 -5.15 4.50
CA CYS A 140 -1.88 -5.05 4.99
C CYS A 140 -1.97 -4.12 6.21
N THR A 141 -3.20 -3.76 6.58
CA THR A 141 -3.56 -2.92 7.73
C THR A 141 -4.41 -3.67 8.73
#